data_AF-A0A954MQF4-F1
#
_entry.id   AF-A0A954MQF4-F1
#
_cell.length_a   1.000
_cell.length_b   1.000
_cell.length_c   1.000
_cell.angle_alpha   90.00
_cell.angle_beta   90.00
_cell.angle_gamma   90.00
#
_symmetry.space_group_name_H-M   'P 1'
#
loop_
_entity.id
_entity.type
_entity.pdbx_description
1 polymer ?
#
loop_
_entity_poly.entity_id
_entity_poly.type
_entity_poly.pdbx_seq_one_letter_code
_entity_poly.pdbx_strand_id
1 'polypeptide(L)'
;MFAVLALSIAGGIYLFPKGGSLLGAALFLLLRLSLWSIPGDHRAGIYLVRKQQFEDAIPHFLRSFEFFQRRLWLDKYRAILMLSTTAISYREMALVNAAFCYSQIGDGENARKYYEQCLGLFPDSVLALSALRMMQAAVSVHQDTYDNESDRTKP
;
A
#
# COMPACT_ATOMS: atom_id res chain seq x y z
N MET A 1 14.79 -1.49 13.23
CA MET A 1 14.18 -2.52 14.10
C MET A 1 15.12 -2.98 15.22
N PHE A 2 16.32 -3.49 14.93
CA PHE A 2 17.27 -3.96 15.95
C PHE A 2 17.73 -2.88 16.95
N ALA A 3 17.91 -1.63 16.49
CA ALA A 3 18.27 -0.52 17.36
C ALA A 3 17.22 -0.21 18.45
N VAL A 4 15.92 -0.28 18.11
CA VAL A 4 14.83 -0.02 19.07
C VAL A 4 14.77 -1.12 20.12
N LEU A 5 14.89 -2.39 19.71
CA LEU A 5 14.97 -3.52 20.64
C LEU A 5 16.18 -3.40 21.57
N ALA A 6 17.36 -3.08 21.02
CA ALA A 6 18.59 -2.91 21.80
C ALA A 6 18.46 -1.77 22.82
N LEU A 7 17.86 -0.65 22.44
CA LEU A 7 17.57 0.47 23.36
C LEU A 7 16.56 0.08 24.44
N SER A 8 15.50 -0.65 24.11
CA SER A 8 14.52 -1.13 25.10
C SER A 8 15.15 -2.10 26.10
N ILE A 9 16.02 -3.01 25.64
CA ILE A 9 16.75 -3.95 26.51
C ILE A 9 17.76 -3.18 27.39
N ALA A 10 18.55 -2.28 26.80
CA ALA A 10 19.55 -1.50 27.55
C ALA A 10 18.90 -0.61 28.61
N GLY A 11 17.79 0.06 28.28
CA GLY A 11 17.01 0.84 29.25
C GLY A 11 16.40 -0.03 30.35
N GLY A 12 15.91 -1.22 30.01
CA GLY A 12 15.42 -2.19 30.98
C GLY A 12 16.50 -2.62 31.97
N ILE A 13 17.70 -2.96 31.48
CA ILE A 13 18.86 -3.32 32.31
C ILE A 13 19.29 -2.14 33.21
N TYR A 14 19.31 -0.93 32.67
CA TYR A 14 19.70 0.28 33.43
C TYR A 14 18.77 0.55 34.61
N LEU A 15 17.46 0.37 34.42
CA LEU A 15 16.46 0.61 35.47
C LEU A 15 16.34 -0.56 36.46
N PHE A 16 16.49 -1.80 35.97
CA PHE A 16 16.35 -3.03 36.76
C PHE A 16 17.49 -4.00 36.45
N PRO A 17 18.63 -3.90 37.16
CA PRO A 17 19.82 -4.72 36.89
C PRO A 17 19.56 -6.24 36.96
N LYS A 18 18.58 -6.65 37.77
CA LYS A 18 18.07 -8.03 37.82
C LYS A 18 16.76 -8.12 37.02
N GLY A 19 16.77 -8.87 35.93
CA GLY A 19 15.56 -9.13 35.11
C GLY A 19 15.14 -8.02 34.16
N GLY A 20 15.83 -6.87 34.14
CA GLY A 20 15.51 -5.74 33.26
C GLY A 20 15.57 -6.05 31.77
N SER A 21 16.39 -7.02 31.36
CA SER A 21 16.42 -7.48 29.96
C SER A 21 15.10 -8.12 29.52
N LEU A 22 14.49 -8.95 30.38
CA LEU A 22 13.17 -9.55 30.13
C LEU A 22 12.08 -8.49 30.09
N LEU A 23 12.10 -7.54 31.02
CA LEU A 23 11.12 -6.45 31.07
C LEU A 23 11.22 -5.54 29.84
N GLY A 24 12.43 -5.18 29.41
CA GLY A 24 12.67 -4.40 28.19
C GLY A 24 12.21 -5.13 26.93
N ALA A 25 12.46 -6.44 26.83
CA ALA A 25 11.97 -7.26 25.72
C ALA A 25 10.44 -7.37 25.71
N ALA A 26 9.81 -7.58 26.89
CA ALA A 26 8.36 -7.65 27.02
C ALA A 26 7.69 -6.33 26.61
N LEU A 27 8.22 -5.19 27.07
CA LEU A 27 7.72 -3.87 26.70
C LEU A 27 7.84 -3.61 25.19
N PHE A 28 8.98 -3.97 24.59
CA PHE A 28 9.16 -3.88 23.15
C PHE A 28 8.15 -4.74 22.38
N LEU A 29 7.90 -5.98 22.85
CA LEU A 29 6.91 -6.86 22.22
C LEU A 29 5.49 -6.29 22.33
N LEU A 30 5.10 -5.78 23.50
CA LEU A 30 3.79 -5.15 23.68
C LEU A 30 3.61 -3.96 22.75
N LEU A 31 4.60 -3.05 22.72
CA LEU A 31 4.60 -1.91 21.81
C LEU A 31 4.49 -2.40 20.35
N ARG A 32 5.31 -3.36 19.96
CA ARG A 32 5.31 -3.89 18.59
C ARG A 32 3.96 -4.51 18.21
N LEU A 33 3.33 -5.27 19.10
CA LEU A 33 2.02 -5.87 18.85
C LEU A 33 0.94 -4.80 18.70
N SER A 34 0.95 -3.76 19.54
CA SER A 34 0.03 -2.63 19.43
C SER A 34 0.19 -1.88 18.11
N LEU A 35 1.42 -1.57 17.71
CA LEU A 35 1.72 -0.86 16.47
C LEU A 35 1.45 -1.71 15.23
N TRP A 36 1.64 -3.03 15.34
CA TRP A 36 1.32 -3.96 14.26
C TRP A 36 -0.15 -3.83 13.89
N SER A 37 -1.09 -3.73 14.83
CA SER A 37 -2.52 -3.66 14.49
C SER A 37 -2.95 -2.46 13.62
N ILE A 38 -2.15 -1.39 13.54
CA ILE A 38 -2.52 -0.13 12.87
C ILE A 38 -2.79 -0.31 11.36
N PRO A 39 -1.87 -0.81 10.51
CA PRO A 39 -2.15 -1.06 9.09
C PRO A 39 -2.80 -2.43 8.85
N GLY A 40 -3.76 -2.82 9.69
CA GLY A 40 -4.43 -4.13 9.65
C GLY A 40 -5.10 -4.42 8.31
N ASP A 41 -5.98 -3.52 7.85
CA ASP A 41 -6.65 -3.64 6.56
C ASP A 41 -5.66 -3.69 5.40
N HIS A 42 -4.63 -2.84 5.40
CA HIS A 42 -3.63 -2.84 4.33
C HIS A 42 -2.95 -4.19 4.19
N ARG A 43 -2.58 -4.82 5.31
CA ARG A 43 -1.99 -6.16 5.29
C ARG A 43 -2.97 -7.24 4.84
N ALA A 44 -4.24 -7.13 5.22
CA ALA A 44 -5.27 -8.05 4.74
C ALA A 44 -5.42 -7.96 3.20
N GLY A 45 -5.42 -6.76 2.64
CA GLY A 45 -5.40 -6.54 1.19
C GLY A 45 -4.19 -7.18 0.52
N ILE A 46 -2.97 -6.94 1.04
CA ILE A 46 -1.74 -7.57 0.51
C ILE A 46 -1.80 -9.11 0.60
N TYR A 47 -2.36 -9.64 1.68
CA TYR A 47 -2.53 -11.09 1.85
C TYR A 47 -3.46 -11.69 0.78
N LEU A 48 -4.57 -11.02 0.47
CA LEU A 48 -5.52 -11.45 -0.58
C LEU A 48 -4.92 -11.31 -1.98
N VAL A 49 -4.18 -10.22 -2.26
CA VAL A 49 -3.43 -10.05 -3.52
C VAL A 49 -2.45 -11.19 -3.74
N ARG A 50 -1.73 -11.63 -2.71
CA ARG A 50 -0.81 -12.79 -2.82
C ARG A 50 -1.53 -14.10 -3.14
N LYS A 51 -2.81 -14.20 -2.82
CA LYS A 51 -3.70 -15.31 -3.19
C LYS A 51 -4.44 -15.09 -4.51
N GLN A 52 -4.17 -13.99 -5.21
CA GLN A 52 -4.87 -13.58 -6.43
C GLN A 52 -6.39 -13.36 -6.23
N GLN A 53 -6.81 -13.11 -4.98
CA GLN A 53 -8.19 -12.77 -4.65
C GLN A 53 -8.37 -11.25 -4.77
N PHE A 54 -8.34 -10.75 -6.00
CA PHE A 54 -8.29 -9.31 -6.26
C PHE A 54 -9.57 -8.57 -5.89
N GLU A 55 -10.73 -9.15 -6.19
CA GLU A 55 -12.03 -8.57 -5.86
C GLU A 55 -12.20 -8.39 -4.34
N ASP A 56 -11.86 -9.43 -3.56
CA ASP A 56 -11.87 -9.39 -2.09
C ASP A 56 -10.86 -8.40 -1.50
N ALA A 57 -9.74 -8.15 -2.19
CA ALA A 57 -8.67 -7.26 -1.72
C ALA A 57 -9.04 -5.77 -1.79
N ILE A 58 -9.86 -5.38 -2.78
CA ILE A 58 -10.28 -4.00 -3.03
C ILE A 58 -10.83 -3.30 -1.77
N PRO A 59 -11.87 -3.83 -1.08
CA PRO A 59 -12.44 -3.15 0.08
C PRO A 59 -11.42 -2.94 1.22
N HIS A 60 -10.43 -3.82 1.36
CA HIS A 60 -9.36 -3.65 2.34
C HIS A 60 -8.43 -2.48 2.00
N PHE A 61 -8.08 -2.30 0.73
CA PHE A 61 -7.29 -1.15 0.32
C PHE A 61 -8.07 0.17 0.43
N LEU A 62 -9.36 0.18 0.08
CA LEU A 62 -10.19 1.38 0.24
C LEU A 62 -10.36 1.76 1.73
N ARG A 63 -10.62 0.78 2.61
CA ARG A 63 -10.64 1.02 4.07
C ARG A 63 -9.29 1.50 4.59
N SER A 64 -8.18 0.93 4.10
CA SER A 64 -6.83 1.38 4.43
C SER A 64 -6.63 2.85 4.02
N PHE A 65 -7.03 3.22 2.81
CA PHE A 65 -6.93 4.60 2.33
C PHE A 65 -7.72 5.55 3.23
N GLU A 66 -8.99 5.26 3.50
CA GLU A 66 -9.82 6.07 4.39
C GLU A 66 -9.22 6.18 5.80
N PHE A 67 -8.70 5.07 6.33
CA PHE A 67 -8.11 5.03 7.66
C PHE A 67 -6.95 6.02 7.80
N PHE A 68 -6.04 6.06 6.83
CA PHE A 68 -4.89 6.96 6.84
C PHE A 68 -5.25 8.37 6.37
N GLN A 69 -6.24 8.54 5.50
CA GLN A 69 -6.73 9.84 5.06
C GLN A 69 -7.32 10.64 6.23
N ARG A 70 -8.07 9.98 7.13
CA ARG A 70 -8.60 10.62 8.35
C ARG A 70 -7.51 10.89 9.40
N ARG A 71 -6.33 10.29 9.25
CA ARG A 71 -5.22 10.33 10.24
C ARG A 71 -3.89 10.57 9.55
N LEU A 72 -3.77 11.70 8.86
CA LEU A 72 -2.56 12.08 8.11
C LEU A 72 -1.29 12.05 8.97
N TRP A 73 -1.41 12.37 10.25
CA TRP A 73 -0.30 12.34 11.20
C TRP A 73 0.28 10.92 11.40
N LEU A 74 -0.55 9.87 11.31
CA LEU A 74 -0.06 8.48 11.43
C LEU A 74 0.86 8.13 10.26
N ASP A 75 0.48 8.49 9.05
CA ASP A 75 1.29 8.23 7.85
C ASP A 75 2.55 9.13 7.84
N LYS A 76 2.42 10.38 8.30
CA LYS A 76 3.56 11.31 8.45
C LYS A 76 4.62 10.80 9.44
N TYR A 77 4.21 10.25 10.58
CA TYR A 77 5.12 9.76 11.63
C TYR A 77 5.32 8.24 11.61
N ARG A 78 5.03 7.58 10.49
CA ARG A 78 5.10 6.11 10.33
C ARG A 78 6.45 5.49 10.65
N ALA A 79 7.55 6.23 10.46
CA ALA A 79 8.88 5.72 10.75
C ALA A 79 9.04 5.40 12.24
N ILE A 80 8.35 6.18 13.10
CA ILE A 80 8.35 6.01 14.54
C ILE A 80 7.18 5.10 14.96
N LEU A 81 5.98 5.39 14.46
CA LEU A 81 4.74 4.74 14.91
C LEU A 81 4.49 3.37 14.28
N MET A 82 5.07 3.08 13.13
CA MET A 82 4.85 1.81 12.42
C MET A 82 6.16 1.15 12.02
N LEU A 83 7.30 1.74 12.39
CA LEU A 83 8.64 1.29 12.03
C LEU A 83 8.79 1.08 10.50
N SER A 84 8.04 1.87 9.72
CA SER A 84 8.00 1.80 8.27
C SER A 84 8.84 2.91 7.67
N THR A 85 9.84 2.54 6.88
CA THR A 85 10.77 3.46 6.21
C THR A 85 10.55 3.51 4.70
N THR A 86 9.38 3.07 4.22
CA THR A 86 9.06 3.19 2.79
C THR A 86 9.07 4.68 2.39
N ALA A 87 9.31 4.99 1.12
CA ALA A 87 9.15 6.35 0.61
C ALA A 87 7.66 6.66 0.34
N ILE A 88 6.92 5.67 -0.16
CA ILE A 88 5.52 5.77 -0.62
C ILE A 88 4.56 5.73 0.56
N SER A 89 3.63 6.68 0.65
CA SER A 89 2.63 6.80 1.74
C SER A 89 1.68 5.59 1.79
N TYR A 90 1.10 5.24 2.95
CA TYR A 90 0.09 4.17 3.00
C TYR A 90 -1.16 4.51 2.18
N ARG A 91 -1.49 5.80 2.08
CA ARG A 91 -2.59 6.27 1.22
C ARG A 91 -2.29 6.04 -0.26
N GLU A 92 -1.09 6.41 -0.69
CA GLU A 92 -0.63 6.19 -2.06
C GLU A 92 -0.58 4.69 -2.39
N MET A 93 0.05 3.88 -1.52
CA MET A 93 0.08 2.42 -1.67
C MET A 93 -1.33 1.83 -1.75
N ALA A 94 -2.26 2.31 -0.92
CA ALA A 94 -3.63 1.80 -0.92
C ALA A 94 -4.36 2.11 -2.23
N LEU A 95 -4.27 3.33 -2.76
CA LEU A 95 -4.90 3.67 -4.03
C LEU A 95 -4.31 2.90 -5.20
N VAL A 96 -2.97 2.82 -5.28
CA VAL A 96 -2.27 2.05 -6.32
C VAL A 96 -2.66 0.59 -6.26
N ASN A 97 -2.70 -0.02 -5.07
CA ASN A 97 -3.04 -1.42 -4.94
C ASN A 97 -4.53 -1.70 -5.22
N ALA A 98 -5.44 -0.79 -4.85
CA ALA A 98 -6.84 -0.89 -5.23
C ALA A 98 -7.00 -0.84 -6.76
N ALA A 99 -6.37 0.14 -7.41
CA ALA A 99 -6.37 0.30 -8.86
C ALA A 99 -5.76 -0.91 -9.59
N PHE A 100 -4.68 -1.47 -9.04
CA PHE A 100 -4.09 -2.72 -9.51
C PHE A 100 -5.09 -3.87 -9.44
N CYS A 101 -5.79 -4.05 -8.30
CA CYS A 101 -6.80 -5.10 -8.16
C CYS A 101 -7.95 -4.94 -9.17
N TYR A 102 -8.46 -3.72 -9.38
CA TYR A 102 -9.44 -3.44 -10.43
C TYR A 102 -8.93 -3.83 -11.83
N SER A 103 -7.66 -3.54 -12.11
CA SER A 103 -7.03 -3.93 -13.39
C SER A 103 -7.01 -5.45 -13.57
N GLN A 104 -6.72 -6.21 -12.50
CA GLN A 104 -6.64 -7.68 -12.56
C GLN A 104 -8.00 -8.36 -12.75
N ILE A 105 -9.10 -7.72 -12.34
CA ILE A 105 -10.46 -8.23 -12.57
C ILE A 105 -11.10 -7.71 -13.87
N GLY A 106 -10.34 -6.98 -14.69
CA GLY A 106 -10.81 -6.44 -15.98
C GLY A 106 -11.62 -5.14 -15.89
N ASP A 107 -11.74 -4.54 -14.70
CA ASP A 107 -12.43 -3.27 -14.49
C ASP A 107 -11.47 -2.09 -14.76
N GLY A 108 -11.22 -1.83 -16.03
CA GLY A 108 -10.31 -0.78 -16.48
C GLY A 108 -10.78 0.63 -16.12
N GLU A 109 -12.10 0.85 -15.99
CA GLU A 109 -12.67 2.15 -15.63
C GLU A 109 -12.32 2.52 -14.19
N ASN A 110 -12.63 1.64 -13.22
CA ASN A 110 -12.26 1.90 -11.83
C ASN A 110 -10.75 1.89 -11.64
N ALA A 111 -10.02 1.03 -12.34
CA ALA A 111 -8.57 1.02 -12.29
C ALA A 111 -7.99 2.40 -12.68
N ARG A 112 -8.39 2.95 -13.82
CA ARG A 112 -7.97 4.28 -14.28
C ARG A 112 -8.37 5.35 -13.27
N LYS A 113 -9.62 5.36 -12.82
CA LYS A 113 -10.14 6.31 -11.82
C LYS A 113 -9.28 6.38 -10.56
N TYR A 114 -8.92 5.23 -9.98
CA TYR A 114 -8.11 5.20 -8.76
C TYR A 114 -6.64 5.55 -8.99
N TYR A 115 -6.07 5.22 -10.15
CA TYR A 115 -4.73 5.72 -10.51
C TYR A 115 -4.69 7.23 -10.72
N GLU A 116 -5.69 7.80 -11.39
CA GLU A 116 -5.82 9.25 -11.58
C GLU A 116 -6.05 9.96 -10.24
N GLN A 117 -6.90 9.40 -9.37
CA GLN A 117 -7.04 9.89 -8.00
C GLN A 117 -5.72 9.86 -7.24
N CYS A 118 -4.92 8.79 -7.40
CA CYS A 118 -3.60 8.69 -6.80
C CYS A 118 -2.69 9.84 -7.27
N LEU A 119 -2.62 10.10 -8.57
CA LEU A 119 -1.83 11.22 -9.11
C LEU A 119 -2.35 12.60 -8.69
N GLY A 120 -3.66 12.75 -8.48
CA GLY A 120 -4.23 13.98 -7.92
C GLY A 120 -3.75 14.28 -6.50
N LEU A 121 -3.47 13.25 -5.69
CA LEU A 121 -2.99 13.38 -4.31
C LEU A 121 -1.47 13.26 -4.18
N PHE A 122 -0.84 12.53 -5.10
CA PHE A 122 0.58 12.19 -5.13
C PHE A 122 1.10 12.35 -6.58
N PRO A 123 1.33 13.59 -7.04
CA PRO A 123 1.69 13.86 -8.44
C PRO A 123 2.95 13.12 -8.92
N ASP A 124 3.87 12.83 -8.00
CA ASP A 124 5.13 12.13 -8.28
C ASP A 124 5.01 10.60 -8.18
N SER A 125 3.79 10.05 -8.08
CA SER A 125 3.59 8.60 -7.96
C SER A 125 3.97 7.87 -9.25
N VAL A 126 5.22 7.38 -9.28
CA VAL A 126 5.76 6.61 -10.40
C VAL A 126 4.91 5.38 -10.70
N LEU A 127 4.35 4.73 -9.67
CA LEU A 127 3.52 3.54 -9.83
C LEU A 127 2.22 3.86 -10.58
N ALA A 128 1.50 4.91 -10.17
CA ALA A 128 0.26 5.30 -10.81
C ALA A 128 0.49 5.81 -12.25
N LEU A 129 1.53 6.64 -12.44
CA LEU A 129 1.88 7.16 -13.77
C LEU A 129 2.26 6.03 -14.74
N SER A 130 3.05 5.06 -14.27
CA SER A 130 3.47 3.92 -15.09
C SER A 130 2.28 3.04 -15.48
N ALA A 131 1.37 2.77 -14.54
CA ALA A 131 0.18 1.96 -14.80
C ALA A 131 -0.76 2.62 -15.83
N LEU A 132 -1.02 3.93 -15.72
CA LEU A 132 -1.85 4.64 -16.69
C LEU A 132 -1.23 4.65 -18.09
N ARG A 133 0.10 4.81 -18.19
CA ARG A 133 0.80 4.72 -19.48
C ARG A 133 0.67 3.33 -20.10
N MET A 134 0.77 2.27 -19.30
CA MET A 134 0.57 0.90 -19.78
C MET A 134 -0.86 0.67 -20.28
N MET A 135 -1.87 1.15 -19.54
CA MET A 135 -3.27 1.07 -19.98
C MET A 135 -3.51 1.83 -21.28
N GLN A 136 -2.94 3.04 -21.41
CA GLN A 136 -3.08 3.83 -22.62
C GLN A 136 -2.44 3.15 -23.83
N ALA A 137 -1.27 2.54 -23.65
CA ALA A 137 -0.60 1.77 -24.70
C ALA A 137 -1.42 0.54 -25.13
N ALA A 138 -2.06 -0.14 -24.19
CA ALA A 138 -2.95 -1.27 -24.51
C ALA A 138 -4.16 -0.83 -25.34
N VAL A 139 -4.76 0.33 -25.01
CA VAL A 139 -5.88 0.90 -25.76
C VAL A 139 -5.46 1.33 -27.17
N SER A 140 -4.30 1.99 -27.32
CA SER A 140 -3.85 2.42 -28.65
C SER A 140 -3.59 1.24 -29.58
N VAL A 141 -2.97 0.16 -29.08
CA VAL A 141 -2.75 -1.07 -29.87
C VAL A 141 -4.08 -1.70 -30.30
N HIS A 142 -5.07 -1.72 -29.39
CA HIS A 142 -6.38 -2.25 -29.70
C HIS A 142 -7.09 -1.39 -30.75
N GLN A 143 -7.03 -0.05 -30.65
CA GLN A 143 -7.62 0.84 -31.64
C GLN A 143 -6.96 0.69 -33.02
N ASP A 144 -5.63 0.67 -33.07
CA ASP A 144 -4.87 0.48 -34.31
C ASP A 144 -5.22 -0.85 -34.99
N THR A 145 -5.47 -1.90 -34.21
CA THR A 145 -5.88 -3.21 -34.75
C THR A 145 -7.26 -3.13 -35.41
N TYR A 146 -8.23 -2.47 -34.76
CA TYR A 146 -9.58 -2.32 -35.29
C TYR A 146 -9.62 -1.43 -36.54
N ASP A 147 -8.89 -0.32 -36.53
CA ASP A 147 -8.85 0.60 -37.67
C ASP A 147 -8.22 -0.08 -38.91
N ASN A 148 -7.17 -0.89 -38.70
CA ASN A 148 -6.47 -1.63 -39.77
C ASN A 148 -7.31 -2.80 -40.32
N GLU A 149 -8.14 -3.45 -39.50
CA GLU A 149 -9.07 -4.49 -39.95
C GLU A 149 -10.31 -3.91 -40.67
N SER A 150 -10.80 -2.76 -40.21
CA SER A 150 -11.85 -2.00 -40.90
C SER A 150 -11.39 -1.54 -42.29
N ASP A 151 -10.14 -1.14 -42.45
CA ASP A 151 -9.62 -0.67 -43.75
C ASP A 151 -9.42 -1.82 -44.75
N ARG A 152 -9.07 -3.02 -44.29
CA ARG A 152 -8.94 -4.23 -45.13
C ARG A 152 -10.27 -4.80 -45.61
N THR A 153 -11.37 -4.44 -44.97
CA THR A 153 -12.71 -4.96 -45.28
C THR A 153 -13.53 -3.99 -46.13
N LYS A 154 -12.98 -2.81 -46.47
CA LYS A 154 -13.59 -1.90 -47.45
C LYS A 154 -13.42 -2.47 -48.87
N PRO A 155 -14.49 -2.48 -49.69
CA PRO A 155 -14.49 -3.01 -51.06
C PRO A 155 -13.67 -2.16 -52.03
#